data_AF-L7F7X4-F1
#
_entry.id   AF-L7F7X4-F1
#
_cell.length_a   1.000
_cell.length_b   1.000
_cell.length_c   1.000
_cell.angle_alpha   90.00
_cell.angle_beta   90.00
_cell.angle_gamma   90.00
#
_symmetry.space_group_name_H-M   'P 1'
#
loop_
_entity.id
_entity.type
_entity.pdbx_description
1 polymer ?
#
loop_
_entity_poly.entity_id
_entity_poly.type
_entity_poly.pdbx_seq_one_letter_code
_entity_poly.pdbx_strand_id
1 'polypeptide(L)'
;MGRSHTGGMDLVPMSVFERTGALWLPPLAEVRPEPELPATIRIVGDRRMQCKDIPDEAFLGAVRRTLGWASGKRSTAGEAWRMRWDVQAELEKETGPLPLNLFLAKARRLGRRRLLGGCTDCLCRGDYHIAVDCPWPTCCPPRNPSGA
;
A
#
# COMPACT_ATOMS: atom_id res chain seq x y z
N MET A 1 1.06 11.29 85.25
CA MET A 1 -0.05 10.49 85.79
C MET A 1 -1.34 11.00 85.15
N GLY A 2 -2.25 10.25 84.53
CA GLY A 2 -2.36 8.85 84.19
C GLY A 2 -3.11 8.76 82.86
N ARG A 3 -2.86 7.69 82.09
CA ARG A 3 -3.41 7.50 80.75
C ARG A 3 -4.85 7.01 80.79
N SER A 4 -5.57 7.64 79.89
CA SER A 4 -6.89 7.39 79.35
C SER A 4 -7.26 5.95 78.97
N HIS A 5 -8.55 5.71 79.21
CA HIS A 5 -9.56 5.12 78.34
C HIS A 5 -9.52 3.63 77.94
N THR A 6 -10.46 2.94 78.56
CA THR A 6 -11.17 1.72 78.22
C THR A 6 -12.00 1.80 76.93
N GLY A 7 -12.11 0.65 76.26
CA GLY A 7 -13.29 0.20 75.49
C GLY A 7 -13.42 0.82 74.09
N GLY A 8 -13.92 0.13 73.08
CA GLY A 8 -14.68 -1.11 73.02
C GLY A 8 -15.25 -1.18 71.59
N MET A 9 -15.33 -2.39 71.06
CA MET A 9 -15.48 -2.70 69.64
C MET A 9 -16.90 -2.45 69.09
N ASP A 10 -16.92 -2.26 67.77
CA ASP A 10 -17.96 -2.59 66.78
C ASP A 10 -19.34 -1.91 66.86
N LEU A 11 -19.71 -1.21 65.78
CA LEU A 11 -20.52 -1.79 64.70
C LEU A 11 -20.83 -0.72 63.63
N VAL A 12 -20.71 -1.15 62.37
CA VAL A 12 -21.01 -0.44 61.12
C VAL A 12 -22.52 -0.20 60.97
N PRO A 13 -22.93 0.87 60.28
CA PRO A 13 -23.96 0.69 59.27
C PRO A 13 -23.56 1.18 57.87
N MET A 14 -24.02 0.40 56.90
CA MET A 14 -23.88 0.54 55.46
C MET A 14 -24.77 1.65 54.88
N SER A 15 -24.51 1.94 53.59
CA SER A 15 -25.18 2.83 52.63
C SER A 15 -24.66 4.27 52.69
N VAL A 16 -24.15 4.84 51.59
CA VAL A 16 -24.84 5.03 50.30
C VAL A 16 -23.90 4.79 49.12
N PHE A 17 -24.31 3.90 48.21
CA PHE A 17 -23.63 3.63 46.94
C PHE A 17 -24.32 4.45 45.84
N GLU A 18 -23.85 5.67 45.61
CA GLU A 18 -24.33 6.53 44.53
C GLU A 18 -23.65 6.18 43.20
N ARG A 19 -24.33 5.27 42.51
CA ARG A 19 -24.55 5.18 41.07
C ARG A 19 -24.10 6.42 40.26
N THR A 20 -22.99 6.33 39.54
CA THR A 20 -22.74 7.15 38.34
C THR A 20 -22.09 6.33 37.22
N GLY A 21 -22.86 6.18 36.13
CA GLY A 21 -22.32 6.30 34.77
C GLY A 21 -21.41 5.20 34.26
N ALA A 22 -21.97 4.04 33.96
CA ALA A 22 -21.38 3.11 33.01
C ALA A 22 -21.24 3.76 31.62
N LEU A 23 -20.00 4.02 31.20
CA LEU A 23 -19.61 3.96 29.79
C LEU A 23 -18.61 2.81 29.67
N TRP A 24 -19.12 1.59 29.75
CA TRP A 24 -18.40 0.43 29.24
C TRP A 24 -18.31 0.59 27.72
N LEU A 25 -17.22 1.18 27.23
CA LEU A 25 -16.81 0.88 25.87
C LEU A 25 -16.49 -0.62 25.85
N PRO A 26 -17.07 -1.42 24.93
CA PRO A 26 -16.56 -2.77 24.74
C PRO A 26 -15.05 -2.66 24.47
N PRO A 27 -14.21 -3.57 25.00
CA PRO A 27 -12.82 -3.62 24.61
C PRO A 27 -12.82 -3.66 23.07
N LEU A 28 -12.09 -2.73 22.45
CA LEU A 28 -11.86 -2.69 21.01
C LEU A 28 -11.62 -4.13 20.58
N ALA A 29 -12.63 -4.75 19.96
CA ALA A 29 -12.52 -6.08 19.44
C ALA A 29 -11.24 -6.03 18.61
N GLU A 30 -10.23 -6.80 19.02
CA GLU A 30 -8.99 -6.92 18.29
C GLU A 30 -9.40 -7.09 16.84
N VAL A 31 -9.16 -6.06 16.03
CA VAL A 31 -9.35 -6.15 14.59
C VAL A 31 -8.32 -7.16 14.20
N ARG A 32 -8.74 -8.44 14.19
CA ARG A 32 -7.96 -9.52 13.65
C ARG A 32 -7.61 -9.04 12.26
N PRO A 33 -6.33 -8.83 11.93
CA PRO A 33 -6.00 -8.54 10.54
C PRO A 33 -6.62 -9.68 9.74
N GLU A 34 -7.49 -9.32 8.79
CA GLU A 34 -7.99 -10.30 7.82
C GLU A 34 -6.78 -11.09 7.34
N PRO A 35 -6.85 -12.44 7.30
CA PRO A 35 -5.73 -13.21 6.83
C PRO A 35 -5.38 -12.70 5.43
N GLU A 36 -4.20 -12.09 5.28
CA GLU A 36 -3.69 -11.66 3.99
C GLU A 36 -3.77 -12.86 3.06
N LEU A 37 -4.72 -12.81 2.12
CA LEU A 37 -4.93 -13.92 1.21
C LEU A 37 -3.58 -14.23 0.54
N PRO A 38 -3.11 -15.49 0.60
CA PRO A 38 -1.81 -15.83 0.05
C PRO A 38 -1.78 -15.39 -1.42
N ALA A 39 -0.72 -14.66 -1.79
CA ALA A 39 -0.51 -14.12 -3.13
C ALA A 39 -0.97 -15.12 -4.19
N THR A 40 -2.16 -14.88 -4.73
CA THR A 40 -2.92 -15.93 -5.41
C THR A 40 -2.22 -16.26 -6.71
N ILE A 41 -1.60 -17.44 -6.79
CA ILE A 41 -0.88 -17.87 -7.99
C ILE A 41 -1.86 -17.85 -9.16
N ARG A 42 -1.69 -16.93 -10.11
CA ARG A 42 -2.49 -16.92 -11.33
C ARG A 42 -2.01 -17.97 -12.30
N ILE A 43 -2.96 -18.64 -12.93
CA ILE A 43 -2.71 -19.64 -13.97
C ILE A 43 -3.23 -19.08 -15.29
N VAL A 44 -2.43 -19.22 -16.35
CA VAL A 44 -2.81 -18.87 -17.73
C VAL A 44 -2.63 -20.15 -18.56
N GLY A 45 -3.75 -20.71 -19.03
CA GLY A 45 -3.77 -22.07 -19.61
C GLY A 45 -3.40 -23.10 -18.53
N ASP A 46 -2.36 -23.90 -18.79
CA ASP A 46 -1.91 -24.98 -17.89
C ASP A 46 -0.66 -24.62 -17.07
N ARG A 47 -0.26 -23.34 -17.04
CA ARG A 47 0.96 -22.90 -16.36
C ARG A 47 0.78 -21.67 -15.50
N ARG A 48 1.68 -21.49 -14.53
CA ARG A 48 1.77 -20.27 -13.73
C ARG A 48 2.01 -19.05 -14.63
N MET A 49 1.27 -17.98 -14.36
CA MET A 49 1.42 -16.70 -15.03
C MET A 49 2.83 -16.17 -14.80
N GLN A 50 3.44 -15.68 -15.87
CA GLN A 50 4.75 -15.04 -15.87
C GLN A 50 4.57 -13.57 -16.22
N CYS A 51 5.55 -12.76 -15.85
CA CYS A 51 5.59 -11.33 -16.20
C CYS A 51 5.38 -11.05 -17.71
N LYS A 52 5.87 -11.93 -18.59
CA LYS A 52 5.73 -11.80 -20.04
C LYS A 52 4.28 -11.93 -20.54
N ASP A 53 3.41 -12.52 -19.72
CA ASP A 53 2.00 -12.74 -20.06
C ASP A 53 1.14 -11.51 -19.77
N ILE A 54 1.64 -10.56 -18.97
CA ILE A 54 1.02 -9.24 -18.84
C ILE A 54 1.39 -8.45 -20.10
N PRO A 55 0.47 -7.90 -20.90
CA PRO A 55 0.81 -7.08 -22.06
C PRO A 55 1.57 -5.81 -21.66
N ASP A 56 2.55 -5.37 -22.47
CA ASP A 56 3.29 -4.13 -22.19
C ASP A 56 2.33 -2.92 -22.28
N GLU A 57 1.45 -2.93 -23.29
CA GLU A 57 0.48 -1.89 -23.60
C GLU A 57 -0.54 -1.73 -22.49
N ALA A 58 -1.00 -2.83 -21.89
CA ALA A 58 -1.91 -2.81 -20.74
C ALA A 58 -1.25 -2.13 -19.54
N PHE A 59 0.02 -2.48 -19.25
CA PHE A 59 0.76 -1.87 -18.14
C PHE A 59 1.02 -0.38 -18.38
N LEU A 60 1.49 0.00 -19.57
CA LEU A 60 1.73 1.41 -19.92
C LEU A 60 0.42 2.20 -19.99
N GLY A 61 -0.66 1.57 -20.45
CA GLY A 61 -2.01 2.13 -20.45
C GLY A 61 -2.52 2.38 -19.03
N ALA A 62 -2.32 1.44 -18.10
CA ALA A 62 -2.63 1.62 -16.69
C ALA A 62 -1.89 2.82 -16.10
N VAL A 63 -0.58 2.94 -16.35
CA VAL A 63 0.20 4.11 -15.94
C VAL A 63 -0.42 5.39 -16.51
N ARG A 64 -0.75 5.45 -17.82
CA ARG A 64 -1.37 6.66 -18.40
C ARG A 64 -2.72 7.03 -17.75
N ARG A 65 -3.54 6.04 -17.40
CA ARG A 65 -4.84 6.24 -16.75
C ARG A 65 -4.72 6.64 -15.29
N THR A 66 -3.67 6.21 -14.60
CA THR A 66 -3.41 6.60 -13.22
C THR A 66 -3.16 8.10 -13.14
N LEU A 67 -3.98 8.79 -12.36
CA LEU A 67 -3.75 10.20 -12.00
C LEU A 67 -2.47 10.25 -11.17
N GLY A 68 -1.50 11.04 -11.60
CA GLY A 68 -0.28 11.20 -10.81
C GLY A 68 -0.51 12.13 -9.62
N TRP A 69 0.39 12.05 -8.64
CA TRP A 69 0.43 12.97 -7.51
C TRP A 69 1.49 14.03 -7.77
N ALA A 70 1.10 15.30 -7.83
CA ALA A 70 2.03 16.43 -7.92
C ALA A 70 1.66 17.48 -6.87
N SER A 71 2.59 17.80 -5.97
CA SER A 71 2.45 18.89 -4.99
C SER A 71 1.12 18.87 -4.18
N GLY A 72 0.69 17.68 -3.74
CA GLY A 72 -0.51 17.53 -2.92
C GLY A 72 -1.84 17.58 -3.70
N LYS A 73 -1.80 17.60 -5.03
CA LYS A 73 -2.98 17.55 -5.90
C LYS A 73 -2.84 16.42 -6.93
N ARG A 74 -3.99 15.86 -7.35
CA ARG A 74 -4.04 14.94 -8.49
C ARG A 74 -3.73 15.73 -9.76
N SER A 75 -2.74 15.28 -10.52
CA SER A 75 -2.29 15.90 -11.77
C SER A 75 -2.31 14.89 -12.90
N THR A 76 -2.72 15.37 -14.07
CA THR A 76 -2.96 14.59 -15.28
C THR A 76 -1.77 14.60 -16.25
N ALA A 77 -0.72 15.39 -15.99
CA ALA A 77 0.38 15.62 -16.93
C ALA A 77 1.71 15.04 -16.44
N GLY A 78 2.65 14.80 -17.38
CA GLY A 78 3.92 14.05 -17.26
C GLY A 78 4.89 14.40 -16.13
N GLU A 79 4.54 15.35 -15.27
CA GLU A 79 5.27 15.74 -14.06
C GLU A 79 4.83 14.93 -12.82
N ALA A 80 3.67 14.28 -12.88
CA ALA A 80 3.03 13.68 -11.71
C ALA A 80 3.43 12.21 -11.53
N TRP A 81 4.10 11.92 -10.41
CA TRP A 81 4.57 10.59 -10.05
C TRP A 81 3.37 9.68 -9.71
N ARG A 82 3.35 8.45 -10.24
CA ARG A 82 2.20 7.54 -10.09
C ARG A 82 2.53 6.37 -9.19
N MET A 83 1.93 6.40 -8.00
CA MET A 83 2.14 5.42 -6.94
C MET A 83 1.89 3.99 -7.42
N ARG A 84 2.68 3.06 -6.90
CA ARG A 84 2.63 1.64 -7.27
C ARG A 84 1.23 1.06 -7.12
N TRP A 85 0.60 1.30 -5.97
CA TRP A 85 -0.72 0.73 -5.65
C TRP A 85 -1.81 1.28 -6.57
N ASP A 86 -1.72 2.55 -7.00
CA ASP A 86 -2.69 3.14 -7.93
C ASP A 86 -2.53 2.58 -9.34
N VAL A 87 -1.29 2.42 -9.82
CA VAL A 87 -1.01 1.78 -11.12
C VAL A 87 -1.44 0.31 -11.11
N GLN A 88 -1.20 -0.39 -10.00
CA GLN A 88 -1.62 -1.78 -9.86
C GLN A 88 -3.15 -1.89 -9.89
N ALA A 89 -3.86 -1.04 -9.15
CA ALA A 89 -5.32 -1.03 -9.17
C ALA A 89 -5.89 -0.75 -10.58
N GLU A 90 -5.30 0.19 -11.33
CA GLU A 90 -5.72 0.46 -12.72
C GLU A 90 -5.42 -0.69 -13.69
N LEU A 91 -4.33 -1.43 -13.48
CA LEU A 91 -4.00 -2.59 -14.30
C LEU A 91 -4.94 -3.75 -14.01
N GLU A 92 -5.26 -3.98 -12.74
CA GLU A 92 -6.13 -5.07 -12.30
C GLU A 92 -7.57 -4.93 -12.81
N LYS A 93 -8.02 -3.73 -13.19
CA LYS A 93 -9.30 -3.54 -13.89
C LYS A 93 -9.35 -4.26 -15.25
N GLU A 94 -8.22 -4.39 -15.93
CA GLU A 94 -8.13 -5.05 -17.24
C GLU A 94 -7.69 -6.50 -17.11
N THR A 95 -6.71 -6.77 -16.26
CA THR A 95 -6.14 -8.10 -16.14
C THR A 95 -6.86 -8.96 -15.12
N GLY A 96 -7.68 -8.40 -14.22
CA GLY A 96 -8.06 -9.02 -12.95
C GLY A 96 -6.95 -8.93 -11.89
N PRO A 97 -7.18 -9.41 -10.66
CA PRO A 97 -6.24 -9.30 -9.52
C PRO A 97 -4.85 -9.84 -9.86
N LEU A 98 -3.77 -9.14 -9.54
CA LEU A 98 -2.41 -9.53 -9.89
C LEU A 98 -1.52 -9.71 -8.65
N PRO A 99 -0.79 -10.82 -8.56
CA PRO A 99 0.28 -10.95 -7.57
C PRO A 99 1.30 -9.82 -7.68
N LEU A 100 1.62 -9.21 -6.53
CA LEU A 100 2.55 -8.08 -6.48
C LEU A 100 3.91 -8.41 -7.13
N ASN A 101 4.43 -9.60 -6.91
CA ASN A 101 5.70 -10.03 -7.51
C ASN A 101 5.68 -10.00 -9.06
N LEU A 102 4.54 -10.35 -9.69
CA LEU A 102 4.39 -10.29 -11.14
C LEU A 102 4.31 -8.83 -11.63
N PHE A 103 3.58 -7.99 -10.92
CA PHE A 103 3.53 -6.55 -11.20
C PHE A 103 4.94 -5.94 -11.14
N LEU A 104 5.68 -6.20 -10.06
CA LEU A 104 7.04 -5.69 -9.86
C LEU A 104 8.02 -6.22 -10.91
N ALA A 105 7.93 -7.50 -11.26
CA ALA A 105 8.74 -8.10 -12.32
C ALA A 105 8.48 -7.43 -13.68
N LYS A 106 7.21 -7.09 -13.96
CA LYS A 106 6.81 -6.36 -15.18
C LYS A 106 7.33 -4.94 -15.18
N ALA A 107 7.20 -4.20 -14.08
CA ALA A 107 7.75 -2.85 -13.95
C ALA A 107 9.26 -2.83 -14.21
N ARG A 108 10.02 -3.76 -13.60
CA ARG A 108 11.47 -3.88 -13.80
C ARG A 108 11.82 -4.23 -15.24
N ARG A 109 11.06 -5.13 -15.89
CA ARG A 109 11.26 -5.48 -17.30
C ARG A 109 11.04 -4.28 -18.22
N LEU A 110 10.00 -3.48 -17.98
CA LEU A 110 9.71 -2.26 -18.74
C LEU A 110 10.76 -1.16 -18.51
N GLY A 111 11.25 -1.03 -17.27
CA GLY A 111 12.35 -0.13 -16.92
C GLY A 111 13.65 -0.48 -17.65
N ARG A 112 14.04 -1.76 -17.67
CA ARG A 112 15.20 -2.23 -18.47
C ARG A 112 15.08 -1.93 -19.96
N ARG A 113 13.85 -1.90 -20.48
CA ARG A 113 13.53 -1.53 -21.87
C ARG A 113 13.34 -0.03 -22.08
N ARG A 114 13.42 0.78 -21.02
CA ARG A 114 13.25 2.23 -21.04
C ARG A 114 11.89 2.66 -21.60
N LEU A 115 10.86 1.85 -21.35
CA LEU A 115 9.47 2.19 -21.64
C LEU A 115 8.78 2.82 -20.42
N LEU A 116 9.29 2.49 -19.23
CA LEU A 116 8.81 2.96 -17.94
C LEU A 116 9.96 3.61 -17.19
N GLY A 117 9.72 4.81 -16.66
CA GLY A 117 10.65 5.54 -15.80
C GLY A 117 10.24 5.48 -14.33
N GLY A 118 11.11 6.03 -13.48
CA GLY A 118 10.88 6.13 -12.03
C GLY A 118 11.47 4.96 -11.24
N CYS A 119 10.78 4.53 -10.18
CA CYS A 119 11.25 3.48 -9.27
C CYS A 119 11.10 2.06 -9.84
N THR A 120 11.71 1.77 -11.01
CA THR A 120 11.66 0.43 -11.63
C THR A 120 12.66 -0.57 -11.03
N ASP A 121 13.67 -0.09 -10.31
CA ASP A 121 14.72 -0.92 -9.72
C ASP A 121 14.54 -1.18 -8.22
N CYS A 122 14.23 -0.12 -7.45
CA CYS A 122 14.00 -0.20 -6.00
C CYS A 122 12.56 -0.57 -5.63
N LEU A 123 11.60 -0.34 -6.53
CA LEU A 123 10.22 -0.84 -6.45
C LEU A 123 9.42 -0.45 -5.18
N CYS A 124 9.91 0.55 -4.43
CA CYS A 124 9.45 0.84 -3.06
C CYS A 124 8.09 1.56 -2.99
N ARG A 125 7.97 2.75 -3.60
CA ARG A 125 6.74 3.57 -3.59
C ARG A 125 6.06 3.66 -4.95
N GLY A 126 6.84 3.51 -6.01
CA GLY A 126 6.35 3.58 -7.38
C GLY A 126 6.15 5.02 -7.82
N ASP A 127 7.20 5.66 -8.31
CA ASP A 127 7.09 6.97 -8.97
C ASP A 127 7.02 6.77 -10.49
N TYR A 128 6.09 5.92 -10.92
CA TYR A 128 6.05 5.45 -12.30
C TYR A 128 5.60 6.57 -13.25
N HIS A 129 6.28 6.65 -14.39
CA HIS A 129 5.90 7.52 -15.49
C HIS A 129 6.34 6.90 -16.82
N ILE A 130 5.74 7.36 -17.92
CA ILE A 130 6.13 6.92 -19.26
C ILE A 130 7.47 7.57 -19.59
N ALA A 131 8.47 6.77 -19.97
CA ALA A 131 9.83 7.28 -20.18
C ALA A 131 9.91 8.35 -21.29
N VAL A 132 9.09 8.23 -22.34
CA VAL A 132 9.06 9.19 -23.47
C VAL A 132 8.48 10.55 -23.07
N ASP A 133 7.63 10.56 -22.04
CA ASP A 133 6.96 11.76 -21.53
C ASP A 133 7.75 12.38 -20.37
N CYS A 134 8.91 11.81 -20.00
CA CYS A 134 9.73 12.28 -18.89
C CYS A 134 10.46 13.57 -19.29
N PRO A 135 10.20 14.70 -18.60
CA PRO A 135 10.90 15.95 -18.91
C PRO A 135 12.34 15.98 -18.36
N TRP A 136 12.73 15.01 -17.52
CA TRP A 136 14.03 14.98 -16.86
C TRP A 136 15.03 14.08 -17.60
N PRO A 137 16.05 14.63 -18.27
CA PRO A 137 17.01 13.87 -19.08
C PRO A 137 17.87 12.89 -18.25
N THR A 138 18.01 13.14 -16.95
CA THR A 138 18.77 12.30 -16.02
C THR A 138 17.93 11.20 -15.36
N CYS A 139 16.60 11.28 -15.44
CA CYS A 139 15.70 10.32 -14.79
C CYS A 139 15.59 9.02 -15.61
N CYS A 140 15.45 9.16 -16.93
CA CYS A 140 15.40 8.06 -17.88
C CYS A 140 16.53 8.23 -18.88
N PRO A 141 17.80 7.93 -18.54
CA PRO A 141 18.91 8.11 -19.47
C PRO A 141 18.62 7.39 -20.79
N PRO A 142 19.14 7.84 -21.95
CA PRO A 142 18.99 7.16 -23.23
C PRO A 142 19.81 5.86 -23.28
N ARG A 143 19.31 4.83 -23.99
CA ARG A 143 20.02 3.56 -24.13
C ARG A 143 21.36 3.84 -24.79
N ASN A 144 22.46 3.63 -24.05
CA ASN A 144 23.79 3.61 -24.67
C ASN A 144 23.71 2.63 -25.85
N PRO A 145 23.94 3.08 -27.09
CA PRO A 145 24.10 2.18 -28.22
C PRO A 145 25.49 1.55 -28.12
N SER A 146 25.72 0.75 -27.08
CA SER A 146 26.94 -0.04 -26.92
C SER A 146 26.56 -1.49 -27.15
N GLY A 147 26.55 -1.84 -28.42
CA GLY A 147 26.21 -3.15 -28.98
C GLY A 147 26.26 -3.07 -30.50
N ALA A 148 27.36 -2.52 -31.02
CA ALA A 148 27.85 -2.74 -32.38
C ALA A 148 29.03 -3.71 -32.27
#